data_AF-A0A1G7MFW6-F1
#
_entry.id   AF-A0A1G7MFW6-F1
#
_cell.length_a   1.000
_cell.length_b   1.000
_cell.length_c   1.000
_cell.angle_alpha   90.00
_cell.angle_beta   90.00
_cell.angle_gamma   90.00
#
_symmetry.space_group_name_H-M   'P 1'
#
loop_
_entity.id
_entity.type
_entity.pdbx_description
1 polymer ?
#
loop_
_entity_poly.entity_id
_entity_poly.type
_entity_poly.pdbx_seq_one_letter_code
_entity_poly.pdbx_strand_id
1 'polypeptide(L)'
;MAEPAHTLERQQALVDFGDFVLDCDDLPIILEEASRLIAGALRAATATIVKGEADTSGSVEVPILLPGRRLYGVLRVEPDVARPFDPADMQFLRLWAIALGPVIDRLDKARALERATTLNRLIVENAQDYALVFTDADGRIDGWLPGAQAVFGWTEAEAIGQSDAMLFTPEDRAAGVPQWEMGVARRDGRAPDTRWHCRKDGSRVFINGQTTALRHDDGSIAGFMKIGQDVTARKRVDAALQESELRLASILDQVPIGVGLFDTDGRFTLKNPQLQHLIGDRIPSCDPVEGQHWQAFDAQGDAVAEQDYPGARALRGERTTVPVDFRHVGG
;
A
#
# COMPACT_ATOMS: atom_id res chain seq x y z
N MET A 1 -5.33 -26.64 50.67
CA MET A 1 -3.93 -26.13 50.71
C MET A 1 -3.37 -26.33 49.32
N ALA A 2 -3.12 -25.26 48.57
CA ALA A 2 -2.45 -25.36 47.27
C ALA A 2 -1.01 -25.86 47.46
N GLU A 3 -0.55 -26.81 46.64
CA GLU A 3 0.81 -27.34 46.71
C GLU A 3 1.87 -26.25 46.44
N PRO A 4 2.99 -26.23 47.17
CA PRO A 4 4.02 -25.19 47.05
C PRO A 4 4.65 -25.08 45.65
N ALA A 5 4.61 -26.12 44.83
CA ALA A 5 5.10 -26.11 43.46
C ALA A 5 4.27 -25.20 42.53
N HIS A 6 2.94 -25.18 42.69
CA HIS A 6 2.04 -24.38 41.84
C HIS A 6 2.14 -22.88 42.11
N THR A 7 2.50 -22.49 43.33
CA THR A 7 2.72 -21.07 43.69
C THR A 7 3.99 -20.52 43.04
N LEU A 8 5.04 -21.34 42.93
CA LEU A 8 6.31 -20.95 42.33
C LEU A 8 6.19 -20.75 40.81
N GLU A 9 5.50 -21.65 40.11
CA GLU A 9 5.22 -21.54 38.67
C GLU A 9 4.46 -20.24 38.32
N ARG A 10 3.48 -19.86 39.15
CA ARG A 10 2.70 -18.62 38.98
C ARG A 10 3.53 -17.37 39.22
N GLN A 11 4.40 -17.38 40.23
CA GLN A 11 5.29 -16.26 40.50
C GLN A 11 6.31 -16.09 39.36
N GLN A 12 6.87 -17.19 38.86
CA GLN A 12 7.80 -17.16 37.73
C GLN A 12 7.15 -16.61 36.46
N ALA A 13 5.91 -17.01 36.16
CA ALA A 13 5.20 -16.52 34.97
C ALA A 13 4.99 -14.99 34.94
N LEU A 14 4.76 -14.37 36.11
CA LEU A 14 4.65 -12.90 36.20
C LEU A 14 6.00 -12.19 36.05
N VAL A 15 7.08 -12.81 36.52
CA VAL A 15 8.45 -12.30 36.36
C VAL A 15 8.87 -12.38 34.90
N ASP A 16 8.69 -13.54 34.27
CA ASP A 16 9.00 -13.76 32.85
C ASP A 16 8.23 -12.79 31.95
N PHE A 17 6.96 -12.53 32.27
CA PHE A 17 6.16 -11.53 31.56
C PHE A 17 6.67 -10.10 31.77
N GLY A 18 7.07 -9.76 33.00
CA GLY A 18 7.67 -8.47 33.32
C GLY A 18 8.91 -8.19 32.50
N ASP A 19 9.82 -9.17 32.42
CA ASP A 19 11.05 -9.07 31.62
C ASP A 19 10.74 -9.00 30.12
N PHE A 20 9.79 -9.80 29.63
CA PHE A 20 9.37 -9.79 28.22
C PHE A 20 8.82 -8.43 27.76
N VAL A 21 8.01 -7.77 28.61
CA VAL A 21 7.41 -6.46 28.29
C VAL A 21 8.44 -5.32 28.31
N LEU A 22 9.60 -5.51 28.92
CA LEU A 22 10.69 -4.53 28.84
C LEU A 22 11.38 -4.53 27.47
N ASP A 23 11.42 -5.69 26.81
CA ASP A 23 12.14 -5.90 25.54
C ASP A 23 11.21 -5.97 24.32
N CYS A 24 9.88 -5.90 24.51
CA CYS A 24 8.88 -5.97 23.45
C CYS A 24 7.93 -4.76 23.50
N ASP A 25 7.75 -4.10 22.34
CA ASP A 25 6.82 -2.96 22.17
C ASP A 25 5.61 -3.32 21.28
N ASP A 26 5.47 -4.58 20.87
CA ASP A 26 4.37 -5.03 20.02
C ASP A 26 3.22 -5.66 20.83
N LEU A 27 2.12 -4.91 20.95
CA LEU A 27 0.96 -5.30 21.74
C LEU A 27 0.39 -6.68 21.36
N PRO A 28 0.09 -7.01 20.08
CA PRO A 28 -0.25 -8.37 19.66
C PRO A 28 0.67 -9.47 20.22
N ILE A 29 1.98 -9.29 20.11
CA ILE A 29 2.98 -10.27 20.56
C ILE A 29 2.94 -10.39 22.09
N ILE A 30 2.82 -9.27 22.81
CA ILE A 30 2.71 -9.25 24.27
C ILE A 30 1.44 -9.94 24.76
N LEU A 31 0.31 -9.75 24.07
CA LEU A 31 -0.95 -10.40 24.44
C LEU A 31 -0.92 -11.91 24.17
N GLU A 32 -0.26 -12.34 23.10
CA GLU A 32 -0.03 -13.75 22.78
C GLU A 32 0.87 -14.41 23.83
N GLU A 33 1.97 -13.75 24.21
CA GLU A 33 2.89 -14.23 25.22
C GLU A 33 2.24 -14.28 26.62
N ALA A 34 1.46 -13.25 26.99
CA ALA A 34 0.67 -13.26 28.21
C ALA A 34 -0.29 -14.46 28.25
N SER A 35 -1.00 -14.69 27.14
CA SER A 35 -1.93 -15.82 27.01
C SER A 35 -1.22 -17.16 27.17
N ARG A 36 -0.05 -17.32 26.55
CA ARG A 36 0.78 -18.53 26.67
C ARG A 36 1.25 -18.79 28.11
N LEU A 37 1.75 -17.77 28.80
CA LEU A 37 2.24 -17.87 30.17
C LEU A 37 1.11 -18.17 31.17
N ILE A 38 -0.06 -17.53 31.00
CA ILE A 38 -1.26 -17.78 31.82
C ILE A 38 -1.75 -19.22 31.63
N ALA A 39 -1.87 -19.68 30.38
CA ALA A 39 -2.31 -21.04 30.07
C ALA A 39 -1.37 -22.09 30.69
N GLY A 40 -0.05 -21.89 30.56
CA GLY A 40 0.96 -22.77 31.14
C GLY A 40 0.91 -22.82 32.67
N ALA A 41 0.86 -21.66 33.33
CA ALA A 41 0.85 -21.56 34.80
C ALA A 41 -0.43 -22.12 35.45
N LEU A 42 -1.55 -22.13 34.72
CA LEU A 42 -2.82 -22.69 35.17
C LEU A 42 -3.09 -24.12 34.69
N ARG A 43 -2.26 -24.65 33.78
CA ARG A 43 -2.52 -25.90 33.04
C ARG A 43 -3.91 -25.88 32.39
N ALA A 44 -4.23 -24.75 31.79
CA ALA A 44 -5.46 -24.53 31.06
C ALA A 44 -5.28 -24.95 29.60
N ALA A 45 -6.37 -25.36 28.94
CA ALA A 45 -6.33 -25.70 27.52
C ALA A 45 -6.05 -24.47 26.67
N THR A 46 -6.71 -23.36 26.99
CA THR A 46 -6.51 -22.08 26.34
C THR A 46 -6.63 -20.92 27.33
N ALA A 47 -5.86 -19.87 27.08
CA ALA A 47 -6.11 -18.54 27.61
C ALA A 47 -6.13 -17.58 26.43
N THR A 48 -7.10 -16.68 26.38
CA THR A 48 -7.26 -15.71 25.29
C THR A 48 -7.69 -14.37 25.85
N ILE A 49 -7.21 -13.29 25.24
CA ILE A 49 -7.61 -11.93 25.58
C ILE A 49 -8.48 -11.41 24.43
N VAL A 50 -9.74 -11.15 24.72
CA VAL A 50 -10.74 -10.74 23.72
C VAL A 50 -11.21 -9.32 24.02
N LYS A 51 -11.26 -8.46 23.00
CA LYS A 51 -11.89 -7.13 23.10
C LYS A 51 -13.41 -7.29 23.05
N GLY A 52 -14.13 -6.86 24.08
CA GLY A 52 -15.60 -6.93 24.13
C GLY A 52 -16.14 -7.34 25.49
N GLU A 53 -17.44 -7.68 25.53
CA GLU A 53 -18.14 -8.14 26.73
C GLU A 53 -18.06 -9.66 26.92
N ALA A 54 -18.29 -10.08 28.17
CA ALA A 54 -18.32 -11.46 28.64
C ALA A 54 -19.40 -12.30 27.93
N ASP A 55 -19.05 -13.47 27.39
CA ASP A 55 -20.01 -14.42 26.82
C ASP A 55 -20.04 -15.69 27.66
N THR A 56 -21.21 -15.99 28.21
CA THR A 56 -21.36 -16.93 29.32
C THR A 56 -21.53 -18.36 28.81
N SER A 57 -20.43 -19.11 28.71
CA SER A 57 -20.48 -20.58 28.72
C SER A 57 -19.13 -21.17 29.15
N GLY A 58 -19.08 -21.68 30.39
CA GLY A 58 -18.05 -22.64 30.86
C GLY A 58 -16.63 -22.12 31.13
N SER A 59 -16.28 -20.91 30.71
CA SER A 59 -14.94 -20.32 30.90
C SER A 59 -14.86 -19.37 32.10
N VAL A 60 -13.65 -19.16 32.63
CA VAL A 60 -13.39 -18.10 33.61
C VAL A 60 -13.01 -16.84 32.86
N GLU A 61 -13.72 -15.77 33.17
CA GLU A 61 -13.56 -14.47 32.52
C GLU A 61 -13.20 -13.40 33.54
N VAL A 62 -12.07 -12.72 33.33
CA VAL A 62 -11.59 -11.64 34.19
C VAL A 62 -11.46 -10.36 33.37
N PRO A 63 -12.13 -9.25 33.74
CA PRO A 63 -12.06 -8.01 32.99
C PRO A 63 -10.68 -7.36 33.14
N ILE A 64 -10.11 -6.94 32.00
CA ILE A 64 -8.89 -6.13 31.95
C ILE A 64 -9.30 -4.66 31.90
N LEU A 65 -8.95 -3.93 32.95
CA LEU A 65 -9.25 -2.51 33.08
C LEU A 65 -7.99 -1.68 32.82
N LEU A 66 -8.13 -0.66 31.99
CA LEU A 66 -7.13 0.39 31.83
C LEU A 66 -7.20 1.37 33.01
N PRO A 67 -6.17 2.21 33.22
CA PRO A 67 -6.22 3.30 34.19
C PRO A 67 -7.50 4.13 34.04
N GLY A 68 -8.12 4.48 35.18
CA GLY A 68 -9.43 5.16 35.18
C GLY A 68 -10.65 4.22 35.07
N ARG A 69 -10.46 2.90 35.21
CA ARG A 69 -11.52 1.87 35.19
C ARG A 69 -12.23 1.72 33.83
N ARG A 70 -11.56 2.08 32.74
CA ARG A 70 -12.06 1.84 31.38
C ARG A 70 -11.85 0.38 31.00
N LEU A 71 -12.89 -0.32 30.59
CA LEU A 71 -12.79 -1.71 30.14
C LEU A 71 -12.04 -1.77 28.79
N TYR A 72 -10.99 -2.59 28.72
CA TYR A 72 -10.32 -2.91 27.45
C TYR A 72 -10.92 -4.16 26.81
N GLY A 73 -11.18 -5.17 27.62
CA GLY A 73 -11.63 -6.48 27.19
C GLY A 73 -11.57 -7.48 28.34
N VAL A 74 -11.63 -8.77 28.01
CA VAL A 74 -11.75 -9.84 29.00
C VAL A 74 -10.65 -10.88 28.75
N LEU A 75 -9.96 -11.26 29.82
CA LEU A 75 -9.10 -12.43 29.85
C LEU A 75 -9.98 -13.66 30.08
N ARG A 76 -10.08 -14.51 29.08
CA ARG A 76 -10.83 -15.76 29.11
C ARG A 76 -9.87 -16.92 29.27
N VAL A 77 -10.16 -17.82 30.20
CA VAL A 77 -9.38 -19.05 30.40
C VAL A 77 -10.31 -20.27 30.43
N GLU A 78 -9.98 -21.25 29.61
CA GLU A 78 -10.71 -22.51 29.47
C GLU A 78 -9.90 -23.66 30.08
N PRO A 79 -10.47 -24.44 31.01
CA PRO A 79 -9.74 -25.52 31.66
C PRO A 79 -9.60 -26.74 30.73
N ASP A 80 -8.47 -27.45 30.81
CA ASP A 80 -8.16 -28.64 29.99
C ASP A 80 -8.91 -29.91 30.46
N VAL A 81 -9.20 -29.98 31.76
CA VAL A 81 -9.99 -31.03 32.40
C VAL A 81 -11.09 -30.35 33.22
N ALA A 82 -12.20 -31.02 33.54
CA ALA A 82 -13.28 -30.52 34.41
C ALA A 82 -12.83 -30.30 35.88
N ARG A 83 -11.66 -29.68 36.09
CA ARG A 83 -11.19 -29.16 37.37
C ARG A 83 -11.79 -27.76 37.56
N PRO A 84 -12.50 -27.50 38.67
CA PRO A 84 -12.92 -26.15 39.01
C PRO A 84 -11.69 -25.30 39.37
N PHE A 85 -11.67 -24.05 38.90
CA PHE A 85 -10.67 -23.06 39.31
C PHE A 85 -10.83 -22.73 40.80
N ASP A 86 -9.73 -22.76 41.53
CA ASP A 86 -9.71 -22.47 42.96
C ASP A 86 -9.54 -20.95 43.25
N PRO A 87 -9.70 -20.50 44.50
CA PRO A 87 -9.51 -19.09 44.83
C PRO A 87 -8.12 -18.53 44.51
N ALA A 88 -7.08 -19.37 44.48
CA ALA A 88 -5.73 -18.95 44.12
C ALA A 88 -5.58 -18.78 42.61
N ASP A 89 -6.28 -19.56 41.79
CA ASP A 89 -6.37 -19.37 40.34
C ASP A 89 -7.04 -18.03 40.01
N MET A 90 -8.16 -17.74 40.69
CA MET A 90 -8.88 -16.47 40.53
C MET A 90 -8.03 -15.27 40.98
N GLN A 91 -7.25 -15.42 42.05
CA GLN A 91 -6.34 -14.38 42.50
C GLN A 91 -5.21 -14.15 41.50
N PHE A 92 -4.66 -15.21 40.92
CA PHE A 92 -3.64 -15.14 39.88
C PHE A 92 -4.15 -14.42 38.62
N LEU A 93 -5.32 -14.80 38.10
CA LEU A 93 -5.92 -14.16 36.92
C LEU A 93 -6.21 -12.67 37.14
N ARG A 94 -6.62 -12.29 38.36
CA ARG A 94 -6.80 -10.87 38.72
C ARG A 94 -5.50 -10.09 38.71
N LEU A 95 -4.40 -10.69 39.18
CA LEU A 95 -3.08 -10.05 39.14
C LEU A 95 -2.64 -9.80 37.69
N TRP A 96 -2.87 -10.74 36.80
CA TRP A 96 -2.63 -10.57 35.37
C TRP A 96 -3.48 -9.47 34.75
N ALA A 97 -4.77 -9.43 35.04
CA ALA A 97 -5.64 -8.36 34.55
C ALA A 97 -5.20 -6.97 35.03
N ILE A 98 -4.67 -6.87 36.26
CA ILE A 98 -4.10 -5.63 36.81
C ILE A 98 -2.77 -5.28 36.15
N ALA A 99 -1.91 -6.26 35.85
CA ALA A 99 -0.61 -6.03 35.22
C ALA A 99 -0.74 -5.64 33.73
N LEU A 100 -1.69 -6.25 33.02
CA LEU A 100 -1.93 -6.01 31.59
C LEU A 100 -2.49 -4.61 31.34
N GLY A 101 -3.39 -4.11 32.19
CA GLY A 101 -4.04 -2.80 32.01
C GLY A 101 -3.07 -1.64 31.77
N PRO A 102 -2.08 -1.39 32.66
CA PRO A 102 -1.07 -0.35 32.47
C PRO A 102 -0.15 -0.56 31.26
N VAL A 103 0.20 -1.81 30.93
CA VAL A 103 1.04 -2.14 29.77
C VAL A 103 0.32 -1.82 28.48
N ILE A 104 -0.94 -2.24 28.36
CA ILE A 104 -1.82 -1.94 27.23
C ILE A 104 -1.99 -0.43 27.10
N ASP A 105 -2.28 0.28 28.19
CA ASP A 105 -2.45 1.74 28.19
C ASP A 105 -1.17 2.47 27.78
N ARG A 106 0.00 2.04 28.26
CA ARG A 106 1.29 2.60 27.86
C ARG A 106 1.55 2.40 26.38
N LEU A 107 1.33 1.20 25.84
CA LEU A 107 1.58 0.88 24.44
C LEU A 107 0.59 1.56 23.49
N ASP A 108 -0.69 1.63 23.87
CA ASP A 108 -1.70 2.38 23.10
C ASP A 108 -1.36 3.89 23.08
N LYS A 109 -0.91 4.45 24.20
CA LYS A 109 -0.43 5.84 24.27
C LYS A 109 0.85 6.06 23.48
N ALA A 110 1.80 5.14 23.55
CA ALA A 110 3.05 5.21 22.78
C ALA A 110 2.77 5.13 21.27
N ARG A 111 1.89 4.23 20.82
CA ARG A 111 1.45 4.13 19.42
C ARG A 111 0.66 5.35 18.97
N ALA A 112 -0.21 5.89 19.83
CA ALA A 112 -0.92 7.13 19.53
C ALA A 112 0.05 8.31 19.39
N LEU A 113 1.05 8.39 20.27
CA LEU A 113 2.10 9.39 20.21
C LEU A 113 2.98 9.21 18.98
N GLU A 114 3.37 7.99 18.63
CA GLU A 114 4.18 7.66 17.45
C GLU A 114 3.43 7.92 16.14
N ARG A 115 2.13 7.60 16.08
CA ARG A 115 1.27 7.99 14.96
C ARG A 115 1.16 9.51 14.89
N ALA A 116 0.99 10.19 16.01
CA ALA A 116 0.92 11.65 16.05
C ALA A 116 2.26 12.30 15.66
N THR A 117 3.40 11.77 16.07
CA THR A 117 4.73 12.29 15.68
C THR A 117 5.10 11.92 14.25
N THR A 118 4.75 10.73 13.77
CA THR A 118 4.94 10.35 12.36
C THR A 118 4.05 11.17 11.44
N LEU A 119 2.78 11.35 11.82
CA LEU A 119 1.84 12.22 11.12
C LEU A 119 2.32 13.68 11.17
N ASN A 120 2.75 14.19 12.33
CA ASN A 120 3.36 15.52 12.43
C ASN A 120 4.64 15.65 11.60
N ARG A 121 5.51 14.64 11.55
CA ARG A 121 6.73 14.67 10.73
C ARG A 121 6.39 14.73 9.24
N LEU A 122 5.43 13.93 8.79
CA LEU A 122 4.92 13.98 7.41
C LEU A 122 4.25 15.33 7.09
N ILE A 123 3.49 15.90 8.04
CA ILE A 123 2.82 17.20 7.92
C ILE A 123 3.81 18.37 7.91
N VAL A 124 4.85 18.35 8.73
CA VAL A 124 5.79 19.47 8.92
C VAL A 124 6.88 19.49 7.85
N GLU A 125 7.40 18.33 7.44
CA GLU A 125 8.54 18.26 6.51
C GLU A 125 8.11 18.21 5.02
N ASN A 126 6.88 17.75 4.71
CA ASN A 126 6.34 17.66 3.33
C ASN A 126 5.02 18.42 3.16
N ALA A 127 4.83 19.50 3.91
CA ALA A 127 3.58 20.27 4.02
C ALA A 127 2.98 20.76 2.68
N GLN A 128 3.70 20.69 1.56
CA GLN A 128 3.23 21.16 0.25
C GLN A 128 2.68 20.04 -0.65
N ASP A 129 3.08 18.78 -0.43
CA ASP A 129 2.72 17.65 -1.31
C ASP A 129 1.49 16.88 -0.81
N TYR A 130 1.14 17.05 0.47
CA TYR A 130 0.01 16.39 1.11
C TYR A 130 -1.08 17.38 1.50
N ALA A 131 -2.28 17.18 0.97
CA ALA A 131 -3.48 17.87 1.41
C ALA A 131 -4.08 17.16 2.62
N LEU A 132 -4.30 17.91 3.70
CA LEU A 132 -5.03 17.44 4.88
C LEU A 132 -6.25 18.32 5.10
N VAL A 133 -7.42 17.68 5.16
CA VAL A 133 -8.72 18.34 5.32
C VAL A 133 -9.50 17.61 6.40
N PHE A 134 -10.10 18.36 7.31
CA PHE A 134 -11.02 17.85 8.31
C PHE A 134 -12.43 18.35 8.03
N THR A 135 -13.40 17.51 8.32
CA THR A 135 -14.82 17.85 8.20
C THR A 135 -15.60 17.36 9.41
N ASP A 136 -16.75 17.98 9.64
CA ASP A 136 -17.80 17.45 10.51
C ASP A 136 -18.44 16.17 9.93
N ALA A 137 -19.42 15.62 10.66
CA ALA A 137 -20.13 14.39 10.28
C ALA A 137 -20.99 14.52 9.02
N ASP A 138 -21.28 15.74 8.56
CA ASP A 138 -22.05 16.05 7.36
C ASP A 138 -21.15 16.45 6.17
N GLY A 139 -19.83 16.45 6.35
CA GLY A 139 -18.85 16.78 5.32
C GLY A 139 -18.59 18.28 5.16
N ARG A 140 -18.93 19.10 6.16
CA ARG A 140 -18.54 20.52 6.17
C ARG A 140 -17.13 20.66 6.71
N ILE A 141 -16.29 21.38 6.00
CA ILE A 141 -14.87 21.55 6.33
C ILE A 141 -14.74 22.36 7.62
N ASP A 142 -14.05 21.82 8.62
CA ASP A 142 -13.74 22.47 9.89
C ASP A 142 -12.24 22.54 10.19
N GLY A 143 -11.40 21.92 9.35
CA GLY A 143 -9.96 22.06 9.37
C GLY A 143 -9.36 22.03 7.98
N TRP A 144 -8.46 22.98 7.71
CA TRP A 144 -7.81 23.14 6.40
C TRP A 144 -6.33 23.48 6.57
N LEU A 145 -5.46 22.50 6.35
CA LEU A 145 -4.03 22.71 6.56
C LEU A 145 -3.34 23.37 5.35
N PRO A 146 -2.13 23.95 5.53
CA PRO A 146 -1.39 24.62 4.46
C PRO A 146 -1.21 23.78 3.19
N GLY A 147 -1.03 22.47 3.31
CA GLY A 147 -0.91 21.59 2.15
C GLY A 147 -2.19 21.45 1.35
N ALA A 148 -3.36 21.50 2.00
CA ALA A 148 -4.63 21.54 1.27
C ALA A 148 -4.77 22.84 0.47
N GLN A 149 -4.30 23.97 1.00
CA GLN A 149 -4.23 25.23 0.25
C GLN A 149 -3.26 25.14 -0.94
N ALA A 150 -2.08 24.56 -0.75
CA ALA A 150 -1.11 24.38 -1.83
C ALA A 150 -1.66 23.50 -2.97
N VAL A 151 -2.35 22.41 -2.62
CA VAL A 151 -2.88 21.43 -3.58
C VAL A 151 -4.15 21.92 -4.27
N PHE A 152 -5.11 22.48 -3.53
CA PHE A 152 -6.44 22.82 -4.05
C PHE A 152 -6.64 24.31 -4.37
N GLY A 153 -5.76 25.20 -3.90
CA GLY A 153 -5.80 26.63 -4.19
C GLY A 153 -6.87 27.43 -3.43
N TRP A 154 -7.59 26.80 -2.50
CA TRP A 154 -8.51 27.47 -1.59
C TRP A 154 -7.77 27.88 -0.33
N THR A 155 -7.99 29.11 0.13
CA THR A 155 -7.48 29.50 1.45
C THR A 155 -8.29 28.86 2.56
N GLU A 156 -7.71 28.69 3.74
CA GLU A 156 -8.44 28.17 4.92
C GLU A 156 -9.73 28.95 5.17
N ALA A 157 -9.67 30.29 5.15
CA ALA A 157 -10.83 31.15 5.37
C ALA A 157 -11.96 30.96 4.33
N GLU A 158 -11.63 30.53 3.11
CA GLU A 158 -12.62 30.25 2.07
C GLU A 158 -13.15 28.82 2.14
N ALA A 159 -12.33 27.88 2.59
CA ALA A 159 -12.67 26.47 2.65
C ALA A 159 -13.52 26.12 3.89
N ILE A 160 -13.21 26.72 5.04
CA ILE A 160 -13.93 26.44 6.30
C ILE A 160 -15.43 26.76 6.14
N GLY A 161 -16.28 25.84 6.59
CA GLY A 161 -17.73 25.89 6.51
C GLY A 161 -18.33 25.46 5.17
N GLN A 162 -17.53 25.35 4.12
CA GLN A 162 -17.95 24.80 2.83
C GLN A 162 -18.09 23.27 2.90
N SER A 163 -18.86 22.70 1.98
CA SER A 163 -18.90 21.25 1.82
C SER A 163 -17.66 20.76 1.09
N ASP A 164 -17.08 19.66 1.57
CA ASP A 164 -15.98 18.95 0.92
C ASP A 164 -16.27 18.53 -0.53
N ALA A 165 -17.56 18.45 -0.92
CA ALA A 165 -18.04 18.27 -2.27
C ALA A 165 -17.41 19.24 -3.29
N MET A 166 -16.97 20.42 -2.84
CA MET A 166 -16.27 21.41 -3.68
C MET A 166 -14.95 20.89 -4.26
N LEU A 167 -14.30 19.93 -3.61
CA LEU A 167 -13.03 19.34 -4.04
C LEU A 167 -13.23 18.29 -5.14
N PHE A 168 -14.45 17.79 -5.33
CA PHE A 168 -14.75 16.74 -6.30
C PHE A 168 -14.97 17.31 -7.69
N THR A 169 -14.81 16.47 -8.71
CA THR A 169 -15.17 16.85 -10.07
C THR A 169 -16.69 17.04 -10.19
N PRO A 170 -17.18 17.85 -11.14
CA PRO A 170 -18.61 17.95 -11.42
C PRO A 170 -19.28 16.59 -11.67
N GLU A 171 -18.57 15.68 -12.34
CA GLU A 171 -19.01 14.33 -12.67
C GLU A 171 -19.15 13.47 -11.39
N ASP A 172 -18.14 13.52 -10.51
CA ASP A 172 -18.16 12.81 -9.23
C ASP A 172 -19.27 13.33 -8.31
N ARG A 173 -19.50 14.65 -8.29
CA ARG A 173 -20.62 15.25 -7.56
C ARG A 173 -21.96 14.74 -8.09
N ALA A 174 -22.14 14.69 -9.41
CA ALA A 174 -23.37 14.21 -10.03
C ALA A 174 -23.60 12.71 -9.75
N ALA A 175 -22.53 11.93 -9.64
CA ALA A 175 -22.57 10.51 -9.31
C ALA A 175 -22.71 10.21 -7.80
N GLY A 176 -22.72 11.23 -6.92
CA GLY A 176 -22.85 11.04 -5.47
C GLY A 176 -21.61 10.45 -4.79
N VAL A 177 -20.43 10.59 -5.41
CA VAL A 177 -19.16 10.07 -4.90
C VAL A 177 -18.79 10.61 -3.51
N PRO A 178 -18.98 11.91 -3.18
CA PRO A 178 -18.67 12.41 -1.84
C PRO A 178 -19.47 11.69 -0.73
N GLN A 179 -20.76 11.47 -0.97
CA GLN A 179 -21.65 10.78 -0.02
C GLN A 179 -21.31 9.30 0.09
N TRP A 180 -20.99 8.66 -1.04
CA TRP A 180 -20.54 7.27 -1.05
C TRP A 180 -19.25 7.10 -0.23
N GLU A 181 -18.26 7.97 -0.45
CA GLU A 181 -16.98 7.92 0.26
C GLU A 181 -17.16 8.09 1.78
N MET A 182 -17.92 9.10 2.20
CA MET A 182 -18.26 9.30 3.62
C MET A 182 -19.02 8.10 4.18
N GLY A 183 -19.93 7.50 3.41
CA GLY A 183 -20.68 6.31 3.81
C GLY A 183 -19.78 5.08 4.03
N VAL A 184 -18.81 4.86 3.13
CA VAL A 184 -17.81 3.80 3.26
C VAL A 184 -16.92 4.05 4.48
N ALA A 185 -16.38 5.26 4.63
CA ALA A 185 -15.54 5.58 5.79
C ALA A 185 -16.31 5.45 7.11
N ARG A 186 -17.59 5.85 7.14
CA ARG A 186 -18.48 5.71 8.30
C ARG A 186 -18.73 4.24 8.68
N ARG A 187 -18.81 3.33 7.70
CA ARG A 187 -19.04 1.90 7.95
C ARG A 187 -17.75 1.16 8.27
N ASP A 188 -16.71 1.35 7.46
CA ASP A 188 -15.50 0.52 7.45
C ASP A 188 -14.30 1.21 8.16
N GLY A 189 -14.50 2.43 8.66
CA GLY A 189 -13.49 3.27 9.31
C GLY A 189 -12.62 4.06 8.33
N ARG A 190 -12.52 3.62 7.06
CA ARG A 190 -11.73 4.27 6.02
C ARG A 190 -12.34 4.05 4.62
N ALA A 191 -12.10 4.99 3.71
CA ALA A 191 -12.46 4.89 2.30
C ALA A 191 -11.29 5.37 1.42
N PRO A 192 -11.02 4.70 0.29
CA PRO A 192 -9.98 5.13 -0.64
C PRO A 192 -10.41 6.40 -1.38
N ASP A 193 -9.48 7.35 -1.53
CA ASP A 193 -9.65 8.61 -2.26
C ASP A 193 -8.55 8.79 -3.32
N THR A 194 -8.52 7.87 -4.29
CA THR A 194 -7.55 7.89 -5.40
C THR A 194 -8.25 8.26 -6.69
N ARG A 195 -8.39 9.56 -6.99
CA ARG A 195 -9.17 10.05 -8.13
C ARG A 195 -8.75 11.45 -8.59
N TRP A 196 -9.38 11.91 -9.66
CA TRP A 196 -9.27 13.32 -10.06
C TRP A 196 -10.15 14.17 -9.16
N HIS A 197 -9.62 15.32 -8.76
CA HIS A 197 -10.30 16.37 -8.01
C HIS A 197 -10.19 17.69 -8.76
N CYS A 198 -10.93 18.70 -8.29
CA CYS A 198 -10.92 20.05 -8.83
C CYS A 198 -10.24 21.02 -7.85
N ARG A 199 -9.35 21.85 -8.40
CA ARG A 199 -8.83 23.04 -7.72
C ARG A 199 -9.82 24.21 -7.85
N LYS A 200 -9.60 25.27 -7.07
CA LYS A 200 -10.38 26.52 -7.12
C LYS A 200 -10.47 27.14 -8.52
N ASP A 201 -9.39 27.09 -9.29
CA ASP A 201 -9.31 27.64 -10.65
C ASP A 201 -9.99 26.74 -11.71
N GLY A 202 -10.55 25.60 -11.31
CA GLY A 202 -11.17 24.62 -12.20
C GLY A 202 -10.20 23.62 -12.82
N SER A 203 -8.89 23.76 -12.59
CA SER A 203 -7.90 22.78 -13.03
C SER A 203 -8.06 21.46 -12.26
N ARG A 204 -7.65 20.35 -12.90
CA ARG A 204 -7.72 19.02 -12.28
C ARG A 204 -6.43 18.67 -11.55
N VAL A 205 -6.58 18.03 -10.39
CA VAL A 205 -5.49 17.45 -9.60
C VAL A 205 -5.76 15.97 -9.40
N PHE A 206 -4.76 15.11 -9.61
CA PHE A 206 -4.91 13.69 -9.32
C PHE A 206 -4.39 13.41 -7.91
N ILE A 207 -5.32 13.07 -7.02
CA ILE A 207 -5.02 12.79 -5.63
C ILE A 207 -4.89 11.28 -5.47
N ASN A 208 -3.85 10.86 -4.74
CA ASN A 208 -3.79 9.54 -4.15
C ASN A 208 -3.93 9.67 -2.64
N GLY A 209 -5.08 9.27 -2.11
CA GLY A 209 -5.44 9.55 -0.74
C GLY A 209 -6.42 8.57 -0.13
N GLN A 210 -6.85 8.91 1.08
CA GLN A 210 -7.88 8.19 1.82
C GLN A 210 -8.65 9.14 2.74
N THR A 211 -9.90 8.80 2.99
CA THR A 211 -10.76 9.41 4.00
C THR A 211 -10.87 8.46 5.20
N THR A 212 -10.63 8.97 6.40
CA THR A 212 -10.74 8.22 7.67
C THR A 212 -11.86 8.80 8.51
N ALA A 213 -12.74 7.96 9.05
CA ALA A 213 -13.77 8.39 9.97
C ALA A 213 -13.18 8.67 11.36
N LEU A 214 -13.46 9.87 11.88
CA LEU A 214 -13.15 10.26 13.25
C LEU A 214 -14.37 9.97 14.12
N ARG A 215 -14.14 9.36 15.28
CA ARG A 215 -15.21 8.95 16.21
C ARG A 215 -15.01 9.56 17.57
N HIS A 216 -16.13 9.86 18.23
CA HIS A 216 -16.15 10.16 19.65
C HIS A 216 -15.97 8.87 20.47
N ASP A 217 -15.71 9.02 21.77
CA ASP A 217 -15.52 7.89 22.69
C ASP A 217 -16.75 6.97 22.79
N ASP A 218 -17.93 7.46 22.44
CA ASP A 218 -19.19 6.71 22.39
C ASP A 218 -19.39 5.94 21.06
N GLY A 219 -18.43 6.01 20.14
CA GLY A 219 -18.47 5.35 18.83
C GLY A 219 -19.23 6.11 17.74
N SER A 220 -19.89 7.22 18.08
CA SER A 220 -20.55 8.11 17.10
C SER A 220 -19.52 8.81 16.21
N ILE A 221 -19.95 9.21 15.01
CA ILE A 221 -19.06 9.89 14.05
C ILE A 221 -18.91 11.34 14.46
N ALA A 222 -17.68 11.73 14.80
CA ALA A 222 -17.29 13.12 15.05
C ALA A 222 -17.11 13.88 13.73
N GLY A 223 -16.62 13.19 12.70
CA GLY A 223 -16.28 13.80 11.42
C GLY A 223 -15.38 12.91 10.57
N PHE A 224 -14.68 13.53 9.62
CA PHE A 224 -13.77 12.84 8.72
C PHE A 224 -12.45 13.58 8.59
N MET A 225 -11.37 12.82 8.45
CA MET A 225 -10.05 13.32 8.06
C MET A 225 -9.73 12.79 6.68
N LYS A 226 -9.45 13.69 5.74
CA LYS A 226 -8.96 13.36 4.40
C LYS A 226 -7.48 13.67 4.33
N ILE A 227 -6.71 12.71 3.83
CA ILE A 227 -5.30 12.89 3.50
C ILE A 227 -5.07 12.45 2.06
N GLY A 228 -4.41 13.29 1.27
CA GLY A 228 -4.17 12.99 -0.14
C GLY A 228 -2.88 13.60 -0.65
N GLN A 229 -2.12 12.84 -1.42
CA GLN A 229 -0.92 13.31 -2.09
C GLN A 229 -1.24 13.76 -3.52
N ASP A 230 -0.75 14.93 -3.94
CA ASP A 230 -0.80 15.33 -5.36
C ASP A 230 0.23 14.50 -6.15
N VAL A 231 -0.27 13.58 -6.99
CA VAL A 231 0.57 12.77 -7.90
C VAL A 231 0.30 13.12 -9.37
N THR A 232 -0.20 14.33 -9.63
CA THR A 232 -0.54 14.81 -10.99
C THR A 232 0.68 14.80 -11.90
N ALA A 233 1.84 15.22 -11.41
CA ALA A 233 3.07 15.26 -12.21
C ALA A 233 3.48 13.85 -12.68
N ARG A 234 3.49 12.87 -11.77
CA ARG A 234 3.74 11.46 -12.09
C ARG A 234 2.75 10.96 -13.14
N LYS A 235 1.46 11.17 -12.92
CA LYS A 235 0.42 10.67 -13.81
C LYS A 235 0.46 11.28 -15.21
N ARG A 236 0.87 12.55 -15.33
CA ARG A 236 1.08 13.21 -16.63
C ARG A 236 2.29 12.65 -17.37
N VAL A 237 3.38 12.35 -16.66
CA VAL A 237 4.58 11.73 -17.25
C VAL A 237 4.24 10.34 -17.78
N ASP A 238 3.55 9.52 -16.98
CA ASP A 238 3.17 8.16 -17.38
C ASP A 238 2.21 8.19 -18.58
N ALA A 239 1.24 9.12 -18.60
CA ALA A 239 0.33 9.29 -19.72
C ALA A 239 1.05 9.76 -21.00
N ALA A 240 1.99 10.70 -20.89
CA ALA A 240 2.75 11.19 -22.04
C ALA A 240 3.69 10.12 -22.62
N LEU A 241 4.29 9.28 -21.76
CA LEU A 241 5.08 8.14 -22.20
C LEU A 241 4.20 7.14 -22.97
N GLN A 242 3.06 6.77 -22.40
CA GLN A 242 2.11 5.86 -23.04
C GLN A 242 1.61 6.40 -24.39
N GLU A 243 1.28 7.70 -24.46
CA GLU A 243 0.87 8.34 -25.72
C GLU A 243 1.99 8.32 -26.76
N SER A 244 3.23 8.59 -26.34
CA SER A 244 4.40 8.53 -27.22
C SER A 244 4.64 7.11 -27.74
N GLU A 245 4.54 6.09 -26.89
CA GLU A 245 4.70 4.68 -27.29
C GLU A 245 3.61 4.25 -28.27
N LEU A 246 2.34 4.58 -28.00
CA LEU A 246 1.23 4.30 -28.91
C LEU A 246 1.39 5.03 -30.24
N ARG A 247 1.86 6.28 -30.22
CA ARG A 247 2.13 7.06 -31.43
C ARG A 247 3.27 6.45 -32.25
N LEU A 248 4.37 6.06 -31.60
CA LEU A 248 5.48 5.39 -32.28
C LEU A 248 5.06 4.06 -32.89
N ALA A 249 4.30 3.24 -32.16
CA ALA A 249 3.73 2.00 -32.68
C ALA A 249 2.85 2.25 -33.91
N SER A 250 1.93 3.22 -33.83
CA SER A 250 1.05 3.56 -34.95
C SER A 250 1.81 4.08 -36.17
N ILE A 251 2.91 4.83 -35.99
CA ILE A 251 3.75 5.28 -37.10
C ILE A 251 4.46 4.09 -37.73
N LEU A 252 5.11 3.25 -36.92
CA LEU A 252 5.86 2.09 -37.41
C LEU A 252 4.96 1.11 -38.16
N ASP A 253 3.72 0.91 -37.72
CA ASP A 253 2.73 0.04 -38.37
C ASP A 253 2.32 0.52 -39.77
N GLN A 254 2.31 1.84 -39.99
CA GLN A 254 1.85 2.43 -41.25
C GLN A 254 2.97 2.70 -42.25
N VAL A 255 4.24 2.65 -41.85
CA VAL A 255 5.38 2.93 -42.72
C VAL A 255 5.56 1.77 -43.72
N PRO A 256 5.54 2.01 -45.04
CA PRO A 256 5.67 0.97 -46.07
C PRO A 256 7.13 0.48 -46.26
N ILE A 257 7.96 0.57 -45.22
CA ILE A 257 9.37 0.16 -45.20
C ILE A 257 9.54 -0.74 -43.97
N GLY A 258 10.29 -1.84 -44.12
CA GLY A 258 10.66 -2.69 -42.99
C GLY A 258 11.62 -1.98 -42.04
N VAL A 259 11.22 -1.82 -40.78
CA VAL A 259 12.01 -1.19 -39.73
C VAL A 259 12.14 -2.15 -38.56
N GLY A 260 13.36 -2.32 -38.06
CA GLY A 260 13.61 -3.14 -36.88
C GLY A 260 14.88 -2.74 -36.14
N LEU A 261 14.91 -3.08 -34.85
CA LEU A 261 16.08 -3.01 -34.00
C LEU A 261 16.46 -4.43 -33.60
N PHE A 262 17.77 -4.70 -33.50
CA PHE A 262 18.29 -5.99 -33.07
C PHE A 262 19.36 -5.82 -31.98
N ASP A 263 19.54 -6.84 -31.16
CA ASP A 263 20.53 -6.90 -30.09
C ASP A 263 21.93 -7.31 -30.60
N THR A 264 22.90 -7.42 -29.69
CA THR A 264 24.27 -7.83 -30.01
C THR A 264 24.41 -9.27 -30.49
N ASP A 265 23.37 -10.09 -30.35
CA ASP A 265 23.31 -11.47 -30.86
C ASP A 265 22.59 -11.54 -32.22
N GLY A 266 22.23 -10.39 -32.79
CA GLY A 266 21.54 -10.27 -34.06
C GLY A 266 20.05 -10.62 -34.00
N ARG A 267 19.45 -10.75 -32.81
CA ARG A 267 18.01 -11.02 -32.66
C ARG A 267 17.23 -9.71 -32.65
N PHE A 268 16.12 -9.66 -33.38
CA PHE A 268 15.28 -8.47 -33.39
C PHE A 268 14.58 -8.25 -32.04
N THR A 269 14.78 -7.08 -31.44
CA THR A 269 14.08 -6.60 -30.24
C THR A 269 12.84 -5.77 -30.60
N LEU A 270 12.79 -5.24 -31.81
CA LEU A 270 11.63 -4.56 -32.38
C LEU A 270 11.56 -4.87 -33.88
N LYS A 271 10.37 -5.20 -34.40
CA LYS A 271 10.08 -5.29 -35.83
C LYS A 271 8.72 -4.66 -36.10
N ASN A 272 8.64 -3.76 -37.07
CA ASN A 272 7.34 -3.33 -37.58
C ASN A 272 6.70 -4.43 -38.45
N PRO A 273 5.38 -4.37 -38.72
CA PRO A 273 4.67 -5.39 -39.49
C PRO A 273 5.32 -5.68 -40.85
N GLN A 274 5.80 -4.65 -41.55
CA GLN A 274 6.42 -4.76 -42.86
C GLN A 274 7.68 -5.62 -42.82
N LEU A 275 8.52 -5.45 -41.79
CA LEU A 275 9.72 -6.29 -41.60
C LEU A 275 9.37 -7.70 -41.13
N GLN A 276 8.35 -7.86 -40.28
CA GLN A 276 7.91 -9.18 -39.79
C GLN A 276 7.51 -10.15 -40.91
N HIS A 277 6.96 -9.63 -42.02
CA HIS A 277 6.60 -10.44 -43.18
C HIS A 277 7.80 -10.80 -44.08
N LEU A 278 8.92 -10.07 -43.96
CA LEU A 278 10.07 -10.21 -44.84
C LEU A 278 11.20 -11.03 -44.22
N ILE A 279 11.43 -10.88 -42.91
CA ILE A 279 12.58 -11.47 -42.22
C ILE A 279 12.14 -12.11 -40.90
N GLY A 280 12.73 -13.26 -40.59
CA GLY A 280 12.54 -13.99 -39.33
C GLY A 280 13.04 -13.23 -38.09
N ASP A 281 13.36 -13.95 -37.02
CA ASP A 281 13.70 -13.34 -35.72
C ASP A 281 15.15 -12.88 -35.61
N ARG A 282 15.97 -13.17 -36.61
CA ARG A 282 17.38 -12.78 -36.69
C ARG A 282 17.69 -12.04 -37.97
N ILE A 283 18.67 -11.15 -37.92
CA ILE A 283 19.19 -10.50 -39.12
C ILE A 283 19.83 -11.55 -40.06
N PRO A 284 19.73 -11.39 -41.39
CA PRO A 284 20.30 -12.35 -42.34
C PRO A 284 21.79 -12.64 -42.12
N SER A 285 22.56 -11.64 -41.68
CA SER A 285 23.99 -11.77 -41.36
C SER A 285 24.31 -12.75 -40.22
N CYS A 286 23.34 -13.18 -39.42
CA CYS A 286 23.53 -14.07 -38.26
C CYS A 286 22.53 -15.22 -38.22
N ASP A 287 21.73 -15.38 -39.29
CA ASP A 287 20.83 -16.48 -39.47
C ASP A 287 21.43 -17.45 -40.51
N PRO A 288 21.93 -18.62 -40.11
CA PRO A 288 22.55 -19.56 -41.04
C PRO A 288 21.55 -20.19 -42.02
N VAL A 289 20.24 -20.08 -41.78
CA VAL A 289 19.18 -20.64 -42.62
C VAL A 289 18.61 -19.55 -43.52
N GLU A 290 18.11 -18.45 -42.95
CA GLU A 290 17.53 -17.35 -43.72
C GLU A 290 18.60 -16.54 -44.45
N GLY A 291 19.82 -16.43 -43.91
CA GLY A 291 20.91 -15.66 -44.49
C GLY A 291 21.30 -16.09 -45.91
N GLN A 292 21.14 -17.38 -46.23
CA GLN A 292 21.45 -17.93 -47.55
C GLN A 292 20.49 -17.44 -48.65
N HIS A 293 19.31 -16.95 -48.25
CA HIS A 293 18.30 -16.44 -49.18
C HIS A 293 18.46 -14.95 -49.47
N TRP A 294 19.44 -14.25 -48.90
CA TRP A 294 19.63 -12.81 -49.08
C TRP A 294 21.00 -12.52 -49.67
N GLN A 295 21.02 -11.76 -50.78
CA GLN A 295 22.26 -11.24 -51.38
C GLN A 295 22.24 -9.71 -51.40
N ALA A 296 23.30 -9.08 -50.89
CA ALA A 296 23.46 -7.63 -50.92
C ALA A 296 24.32 -7.16 -52.09
N PHE A 297 23.94 -6.02 -52.67
CA PHE A 297 24.65 -5.33 -53.75
C PHE A 297 24.96 -3.89 -53.32
N ASP A 298 26.12 -3.37 -53.73
CA ASP A 298 26.48 -1.97 -53.50
C ASP A 298 25.83 -1.02 -54.54
N ALA A 299 26.13 0.27 -54.45
CA ALA A 299 25.58 1.29 -55.36
C ALA A 299 26.03 1.13 -56.83
N GLN A 300 27.10 0.36 -57.08
CA GLN A 300 27.62 0.03 -58.41
C GLN A 300 26.99 -1.25 -58.96
N GLY A 301 26.24 -1.99 -58.13
CA GLY A 301 25.62 -3.27 -58.46
C GLY A 301 26.54 -4.46 -58.26
N ASP A 302 27.68 -4.28 -57.61
CA ASP A 302 28.62 -5.36 -57.29
C ASP A 302 28.16 -6.11 -56.02
N ALA A 303 28.37 -7.43 -56.01
CA ALA A 303 27.97 -8.27 -54.88
C ALA A 303 28.85 -7.98 -53.65
N VAL A 304 28.21 -7.74 -52.52
CA VAL A 304 28.87 -7.52 -51.23
C VAL A 304 29.07 -8.87 -50.54
N ALA A 305 30.24 -9.08 -49.92
CA ALA A 305 30.47 -10.28 -49.11
C ALA A 305 29.59 -10.26 -47.84
N GLU A 306 29.12 -11.41 -47.37
CA GLU A 306 28.24 -11.51 -46.19
C GLU A 306 28.84 -10.86 -44.93
N GLN A 307 30.17 -10.98 -44.76
CA GLN A 307 30.92 -10.34 -43.67
C GLN A 307 30.88 -8.81 -43.71
N ASP A 308 30.58 -8.23 -44.86
CA ASP A 308 30.52 -6.78 -45.11
C ASP A 308 29.07 -6.26 -45.20
N TYR A 309 28.09 -7.13 -44.96
CA TYR A 309 26.70 -6.71 -44.83
C TYR A 309 26.56 -5.70 -43.68
N PRO A 310 25.66 -4.71 -43.81
CA PRO A 310 25.47 -3.69 -42.77
C PRO A 310 25.22 -4.29 -41.38
N GLY A 311 24.45 -5.38 -41.29
CA GLY A 311 24.22 -6.10 -40.04
C GLY A 311 25.50 -6.69 -39.43
N ALA A 312 26.30 -7.41 -40.22
CA ALA A 312 27.57 -8.00 -39.78
C ALA A 312 28.58 -6.94 -39.32
N ARG A 313 28.66 -5.81 -40.03
CA ARG A 313 29.51 -4.67 -39.68
C ARG A 313 29.04 -4.00 -38.38
N ALA A 314 27.74 -3.78 -38.23
CA ALA A 314 27.15 -3.20 -37.02
C ALA A 314 27.45 -4.06 -35.78
N LEU A 315 27.40 -5.39 -35.89
CA LEU A 315 27.73 -6.30 -34.79
C LEU A 315 29.21 -6.28 -34.38
N ARG A 316 30.11 -5.85 -35.27
CA ARG A 316 31.52 -5.57 -34.94
C ARG A 316 31.74 -4.18 -34.32
N GLY A 317 30.68 -3.41 -34.11
CA GLY A 317 30.73 -2.05 -33.59
C GLY A 317 31.04 -0.99 -34.66
N GLU A 318 31.01 -1.34 -35.94
CA GLU A 318 31.19 -0.37 -37.02
C GLU A 318 29.88 0.40 -37.27
N ARG A 319 29.98 1.74 -37.36
CA ARG A 319 28.82 2.56 -37.77
C ARG A 319 28.71 2.54 -39.29
N THR A 320 27.65 1.94 -39.80
CA THR A 320 27.38 1.86 -41.25
C THR A 320 26.10 2.65 -41.60
N THR A 321 26.20 3.50 -42.61
CA THR A 321 25.06 4.25 -43.19
C THR A 321 25.01 4.10 -44.71
N VAL A 322 25.85 3.21 -45.26
CA VAL A 322 25.94 3.01 -46.70
C VAL A 322 24.74 2.18 -47.14
N PRO A 323 23.87 2.70 -48.02
CA PRO A 323 22.75 1.94 -48.54
C PRO A 323 23.28 0.76 -49.36
N VAL A 324 22.74 -0.42 -49.10
CA VAL A 324 22.96 -1.63 -49.90
C VAL A 324 21.60 -2.18 -50.31
N ASP A 325 21.53 -2.70 -51.52
CA ASP A 325 20.32 -3.30 -52.05
C ASP A 325 20.33 -4.80 -51.74
N PHE A 326 19.36 -5.26 -50.96
CA PHE A 326 19.16 -6.68 -50.68
C PHE A 326 18.17 -7.29 -51.67
N ARG A 327 18.54 -8.43 -52.26
CA ARG A 327 17.63 -9.26 -53.05
C ARG A 327 17.39 -10.59 -52.36
N HIS A 328 16.13 -10.98 -52.25
CA HIS A 328 15.75 -12.31 -51.83
C HIS A 328 15.92 -13.27 -53.02
N VAL A 329 16.75 -14.30 -52.85
CA VAL A 329 17.15 -15.26 -53.88
C VAL A 329 16.56 -16.66 -53.63
N GLY A 330 15.84 -16.83 -52.52
CA GLY A 330 15.13 -18.07 -52.16
C GLY A 330 13.69 -18.11 -52.65
N GLY A 331 13.25 -19.28 -53.12
CA GLY A 331 11.88 -19.65 -53.43
C GLY A 331 11.64 -21.09 -53.01
#